data_AF-A0A1R4H7H0-F1
#
_entry.id   AF-A0A1R4H7H0-F1
#
_cell.length_a   1.000
_cell.length_b   1.000
_cell.length_c   1.000
_cell.angle_alpha   90.00
_cell.angle_beta   90.00
_cell.angle_gamma   90.00
#
_symmetry.space_group_name_H-M   'P 1'
#
loop_
_entity.id
_entity.type
_entity.pdbx_description
1 polymer ?
#
loop_
_entity_poly.entity_id
_entity_poly.type
_entity_poly.pdbx_seq_one_letter_code
_entity_poly.pdbx_strand_id
1 'polypeptide(L)'
;MTIQISSLPGHPSLKNRNTAFRGTLRIMVISLLCLPPSFSWAAGYSVVLLTPEKIKNTTYTIPIGNRSLNNKGQVIGTRREDSSDGFSTFGNRAVLWKQGKMYPLGTLGTDVNQYGNSIPAAINDAGQVAGTSTYIVKGNEMGPRAFLWSSTKKMTMVNTQSVGFFTSKVNAINAKGNVYGDDLYYEKSMDKGRRAFLTLNGKAKALGSLGTDANGIGASFSYTPYSRSDGDSEIVGSLLNNKGQAVGTSVYYDKKGTWLGYHPFLWTAGKLVDLGALDFSTDGSSYSFASAINDNGQVTGWSSFITKAGVDQGNRAFLWANGKMTNLGAISASPEGNSQSYAIAINSIGQVLGESDVYEGKDYKGVHGFLWFKGKMTDLGTLGINDVSGTGASKPNALNNKGQVVGNSSYSENGVPKGNHAFIYQKGKMLDLNTLLPKNSGWLLENALAINDRRQITVYGTYSKGITSYKAYALLTPGK
;
A
#
# COMPACT_ATOMS: atom_id res chain seq x y z
N MET A 1 -28.22 59.89 -10.62
CA MET A 1 -29.45 60.69 -10.45
C MET A 1 -29.35 61.36 -9.09
N THR A 2 -29.30 62.68 -9.07
CA THR A 2 -28.95 63.51 -7.90
C THR A 2 -30.06 63.44 -6.84
N ILE A 3 -29.70 63.31 -5.56
CA ILE A 3 -30.66 63.41 -4.44
C ILE A 3 -30.27 64.60 -3.57
N GLN A 4 -31.17 65.58 -3.50
CA GLN A 4 -31.15 66.70 -2.55
C GLN A 4 -31.71 66.26 -1.20
N ILE A 5 -31.16 66.82 -0.12
CA ILE A 5 -31.65 66.70 1.25
C ILE A 5 -32.31 68.03 1.62
N SER A 6 -33.50 67.98 2.22
CA SER A 6 -34.13 69.10 2.93
C SER A 6 -34.50 68.68 4.35
N SER A 7 -34.51 69.66 5.26
CA SER A 7 -34.49 69.49 6.71
C SER A 7 -35.62 70.25 7.42
N LEU A 8 -35.91 69.80 8.67
CA LEU A 8 -36.52 70.50 9.84
C LEU A 8 -38.06 70.73 9.87
N PRO A 9 -38.70 71.05 11.02
CA PRO A 9 -38.43 70.76 12.46
C PRO A 9 -39.70 70.48 13.33
N GLY A 10 -39.55 70.15 14.64
CA GLY A 10 -40.59 70.46 15.65
C GLY A 10 -40.78 69.49 16.83
N HIS A 11 -40.25 69.85 18.01
CA HIS A 11 -40.58 69.28 19.34
C HIS A 11 -41.60 70.20 20.05
N PRO A 12 -42.43 69.76 21.03
CA PRO A 12 -41.94 69.63 22.43
C PRO A 12 -42.67 68.65 23.41
N SER A 13 -42.00 68.45 24.56
CA SER A 13 -42.47 68.22 25.95
C SER A 13 -43.10 66.90 26.45
N LEU A 14 -42.25 66.09 27.10
CA LEU A 14 -42.25 65.63 28.51
C LEU A 14 -43.57 65.40 29.30
N LYS A 15 -43.75 64.16 29.81
CA LYS A 15 -43.94 63.89 31.27
C LYS A 15 -43.69 62.41 31.64
N ASN A 16 -42.98 62.25 32.76
CA ASN A 16 -42.44 61.04 33.40
C ASN A 16 -43.47 59.94 33.75
N ARG A 17 -43.06 58.66 33.66
CA ARG A 17 -42.75 57.78 34.82
C ARG A 17 -42.13 56.44 34.38
N ASN A 18 -41.10 56.04 35.13
CA ASN A 18 -40.31 54.79 35.10
C ASN A 18 -41.22 53.53 35.04
N THR A 19 -40.88 52.39 34.43
CA THR A 19 -39.69 51.54 34.67
C THR A 19 -39.44 50.54 33.52
N ALA A 20 -38.18 50.13 33.42
CA ALA A 20 -37.51 49.39 32.34
C ALA A 20 -38.02 47.98 32.01
N PHE A 21 -38.04 47.65 30.71
CA PHE A 21 -37.47 46.39 30.18
C PHE A 21 -36.83 46.67 28.82
N ARG A 22 -35.52 46.43 28.72
CA ARG A 22 -34.69 46.61 27.50
C ARG A 22 -34.77 45.36 26.63
N GLY A 23 -34.89 45.54 25.31
CA GLY A 23 -34.65 44.47 24.34
C GLY A 23 -35.24 44.74 22.96
N THR A 24 -34.66 45.68 22.21
CA THR A 24 -35.12 46.07 20.87
C THR A 24 -34.74 45.02 19.82
N LEU A 25 -35.76 44.55 19.12
CA LEU A 25 -35.74 43.77 17.89
C LEU A 25 -35.03 44.57 16.77
N ARG A 26 -33.89 44.09 16.26
CA ARG A 26 -33.32 44.58 14.99
C ARG A 26 -33.65 43.59 13.88
N ILE A 27 -34.49 44.05 12.96
CA ILE A 27 -34.74 43.43 11.66
C ILE A 27 -33.47 43.66 10.82
N MET A 28 -32.77 42.58 10.49
CA MET A 28 -31.66 42.60 9.55
C MET A 28 -32.15 42.00 8.23
N VAL A 29 -32.26 42.85 7.22
CA VAL A 29 -32.46 42.45 5.82
C VAL A 29 -31.19 41.74 5.37
N ILE A 30 -31.24 40.42 5.23
CA ILE A 30 -30.16 39.63 4.65
C ILE A 30 -30.36 39.62 3.14
N SER A 31 -29.53 40.38 2.44
CA SER A 31 -29.33 40.23 1.01
C SER A 31 -28.73 38.85 0.75
N LEU A 32 -29.48 37.96 0.08
CA LEU A 32 -28.96 36.71 -0.48
C LEU A 32 -28.00 37.04 -1.64
N LEU A 33 -26.72 37.18 -1.31
CA LEU A 33 -25.64 36.92 -2.26
C LEU A 33 -25.21 35.47 -2.05
N CYS A 34 -25.59 34.59 -2.98
CA CYS A 34 -25.07 33.24 -3.09
C CYS A 34 -23.56 33.30 -3.34
N LEU A 35 -22.76 33.31 -2.27
CA LEU A 35 -21.38 32.89 -2.35
C LEU A 35 -21.38 31.35 -2.53
N PRO A 36 -20.62 30.79 -3.48
CA PRO A 36 -20.43 29.34 -3.53
C PRO A 36 -19.81 28.90 -2.19
N PRO A 37 -20.08 27.67 -1.70
CA PRO A 37 -19.42 27.20 -0.50
C PRO A 37 -17.91 27.28 -0.73
N SER A 38 -17.25 28.12 0.05
CA SER A 38 -15.81 28.19 0.12
C SER A 38 -15.32 26.85 0.66
N PHE A 39 -15.04 25.91 -0.26
CA PHE A 39 -14.33 24.69 0.06
C PHE A 39 -12.93 25.12 0.49
N SER A 40 -12.64 25.10 1.80
CA SER A 40 -11.29 25.27 2.30
C SER A 40 -10.46 24.06 1.87
N TRP A 41 -9.82 24.19 0.72
CA TRP A 41 -8.78 23.29 0.29
C TRP A 41 -7.52 23.54 1.13
N ALA A 42 -6.93 22.43 1.61
CA ALA A 42 -5.61 22.33 2.24
C ALA A 42 -5.47 22.82 3.70
N ALA A 43 -5.67 21.89 4.64
CA ALA A 43 -4.62 21.72 5.64
C ALA A 43 -3.37 21.25 4.88
N GLY A 44 -2.39 22.13 4.69
CA GLY A 44 -1.11 21.80 4.03
C GLY A 44 -0.35 20.70 4.77
N TYR A 45 0.69 20.13 4.17
CA TYR A 45 1.50 19.10 4.85
C TYR A 45 2.77 19.72 5.45
N SER A 46 3.09 19.32 6.69
CA SER A 46 4.43 19.47 7.21
C SER A 46 5.27 18.26 6.85
N VAL A 47 6.57 18.46 6.63
CA VAL A 47 7.50 17.43 6.15
C VAL A 47 8.53 17.14 7.22
N VAL A 48 8.71 15.87 7.55
CA VAL A 48 9.77 15.40 8.45
C VAL A 48 10.71 14.49 7.66
N LEU A 49 11.96 14.91 7.49
CA LEU A 49 12.99 14.13 6.82
C LEU A 49 13.26 12.82 7.62
N LEU A 50 13.16 11.67 6.96
CA LEU A 50 13.41 10.35 7.55
C LEU A 50 14.85 9.88 7.29
N THR A 51 15.45 10.31 6.18
CA THR A 51 16.87 10.06 5.88
C THR A 51 17.77 11.02 6.64
N PRO A 52 18.76 10.55 7.42
CA PRO A 52 19.67 11.46 8.12
C PRO A 52 20.51 12.31 7.14
N GLU A 53 20.74 13.59 7.44
CA GLU A 53 21.48 14.54 6.56
C GLU A 53 22.96 14.16 6.33
N LYS A 54 23.55 13.31 7.20
CA LYS A 54 24.95 12.90 7.10
C LYS A 54 25.08 11.42 7.40
N ILE A 55 25.30 10.61 6.37
CA ILE A 55 26.24 9.48 6.44
C ILE A 55 26.82 9.28 5.02
N LYS A 56 28.09 9.66 4.80
CA LYS A 56 28.81 9.19 3.60
C LYS A 56 28.85 7.67 3.70
N ASN A 57 28.46 6.95 2.65
CA ASN A 57 28.43 5.48 2.56
C ASN A 57 27.24 4.80 3.27
N THR A 58 26.03 5.39 3.22
CA THR A 58 24.80 4.71 3.67
C THR A 58 23.66 4.98 2.71
N THR A 59 22.99 3.91 2.28
CA THR A 59 21.74 3.99 1.52
C THR A 59 20.55 3.66 2.42
N TYR A 60 19.44 4.36 2.24
CA TYR A 60 18.20 4.11 2.97
C TYR A 60 17.09 3.70 2.00
N THR A 61 16.25 2.76 2.41
CA THR A 61 15.09 2.29 1.63
C THR A 61 13.88 2.10 2.54
N ILE A 62 12.70 2.52 2.11
CA ILE A 62 11.44 2.27 2.83
C ILE A 62 10.55 1.38 1.97
N PRO A 63 10.00 0.27 2.50
CA PRO A 63 9.09 -0.60 1.75
C PRO A 63 7.84 0.14 1.26
N ILE A 64 7.27 -0.30 0.13
CA ILE A 64 6.06 0.28 -0.43
C ILE A 64 4.82 -0.36 0.19
N GLY A 65 3.72 0.40 0.19
CA GLY A 65 2.40 -0.02 0.65
C GLY A 65 2.18 0.24 2.13
N ASN A 66 1.03 -0.22 2.64
CA ASN A 66 0.62 -0.02 4.04
C ASN A 66 1.49 -0.77 5.07
N ARG A 67 2.56 -1.41 4.62
CA ARG A 67 3.45 -2.23 5.42
C ARG A 67 4.54 -1.42 6.12
N SER A 68 4.89 -0.25 5.59
CA SER A 68 6.00 0.55 6.11
C SER A 68 5.61 1.59 7.16
N LEU A 69 4.33 1.93 7.30
CA LEU A 69 3.82 2.98 8.19
C LEU A 69 2.64 2.47 9.00
N ASN A 70 2.71 2.56 10.33
CA ASN A 70 1.59 2.23 11.21
C ASN A 70 0.76 3.46 11.65
N ASN A 71 -0.37 3.25 12.34
CA ASN A 71 -1.23 4.32 12.84
C ASN A 71 -0.63 5.09 14.04
N LYS A 72 0.50 4.63 14.60
CA LYS A 72 1.31 5.41 15.55
C LYS A 72 2.28 6.35 14.86
N GLY A 73 2.36 6.34 13.53
CA GLY A 73 3.26 7.20 12.75
C GLY A 73 4.71 6.72 12.83
N GLN A 74 4.90 5.44 13.11
CA GLN A 74 6.20 4.79 13.11
C GLN A 74 6.45 4.23 11.72
N VAL A 75 7.67 4.38 11.23
CA VAL A 75 8.05 3.99 9.88
C VAL A 75 9.14 2.94 9.96
N ILE A 76 9.01 1.83 9.23
CA ILE A 76 10.11 0.86 9.08
C ILE A 76 10.86 1.11 7.78
N GLY A 77 12.12 0.74 7.77
CA GLY A 77 12.96 0.84 6.59
C GLY A 77 14.19 -0.05 6.71
N THR A 78 15.05 0.09 5.72
CA THR A 78 16.30 -0.63 5.59
C THR A 78 17.40 0.40 5.46
N ARG A 79 18.46 0.26 6.25
CA ARG A 79 19.67 1.07 6.18
C ARG A 79 20.83 0.17 5.78
N ARG A 80 21.48 0.45 4.66
CA ARG A 80 22.73 -0.20 4.28
C ARG A 80 23.89 0.48 4.98
N GLU A 81 24.68 -0.29 5.72
CA GLU A 81 25.89 0.22 6.39
C GLU A 81 27.12 -0.26 5.63
N ASP A 82 27.89 0.68 5.08
CA ASP A 82 29.19 0.38 4.46
C ASP A 82 30.32 0.88 5.37
N SER A 83 31.51 0.31 5.23
CA SER A 83 32.70 0.72 5.97
C SER A 83 33.10 2.16 5.64
N SER A 84 33.86 2.78 6.54
CA SER A 84 34.32 4.16 6.39
C SER A 84 35.14 4.39 5.12
N ASP A 85 35.83 3.36 4.63
CA ASP A 85 36.61 3.36 3.39
C ASP A 85 35.78 3.03 2.14
N GLY A 86 34.53 2.59 2.30
CA GLY A 86 33.60 2.26 1.21
C GLY A 86 33.86 0.92 0.50
N PHE A 87 34.86 0.14 0.92
CA PHE A 87 35.24 -1.11 0.25
C PHE A 87 34.52 -2.35 0.78
N SER A 88 33.94 -2.27 1.97
CA SER A 88 33.21 -3.39 2.59
C SER A 88 31.81 -2.95 3.02
N THR A 89 30.88 -3.90 3.04
CA THR A 89 29.52 -3.68 3.52
C THR A 89 29.29 -4.51 4.76
N PHE A 90 28.66 -3.93 5.78
CA PHE A 90 28.17 -4.66 6.95
C PHE A 90 26.78 -5.26 6.71
N GLY A 91 26.25 -5.08 5.49
CA GLY A 91 24.92 -5.52 5.06
C GLY A 91 23.83 -4.54 5.49
N ASN A 92 22.57 -4.94 5.28
CA ASN A 92 21.46 -4.08 5.67
C ASN A 92 21.03 -4.27 7.12
N ARG A 93 20.57 -3.17 7.72
CA ARG A 93 19.93 -3.11 9.03
C ARG A 93 18.47 -2.73 8.88
N ALA A 94 17.59 -3.58 9.37
CA ALA A 94 16.21 -3.21 9.61
C ALA A 94 16.19 -2.08 10.66
N VAL A 95 15.38 -1.07 10.40
CA VAL A 95 15.32 0.14 11.20
C VAL A 95 13.87 0.55 11.44
N LEU A 96 13.63 1.16 12.59
CA LEU A 96 12.36 1.76 12.98
C LEU A 96 12.59 3.24 13.25
N TRP A 97 11.92 4.09 12.50
CA TRP A 97 11.78 5.50 12.82
C TRP A 97 10.57 5.70 13.73
N LYS A 98 10.77 6.40 14.84
CA LYS A 98 9.74 6.77 15.80
C LYS A 98 10.13 8.08 16.48
N GLN A 99 9.20 9.04 16.54
CA GLN A 99 9.37 10.30 17.29
C GLN A 99 10.66 11.06 16.92
N GLY A 100 10.96 11.19 15.62
CA GLY A 100 12.12 11.94 15.14
C GLY A 100 13.46 11.20 15.25
N LYS A 101 13.47 9.96 15.76
CA LYS A 101 14.69 9.17 15.94
C LYS A 101 14.58 7.85 15.18
N MET A 102 15.73 7.39 14.70
CA MET A 102 15.88 6.11 14.02
C MET A 102 16.53 5.10 14.96
N TYR A 103 15.97 3.90 15.01
CA TYR A 103 16.40 2.80 15.87
C TYR A 103 16.77 1.59 15.02
N PRO A 104 18.03 1.13 15.00
CA PRO A 104 18.38 -0.14 14.37
C PRO A 104 17.78 -1.29 15.18
N LEU A 105 17.25 -2.29 14.46
CA LEU A 105 16.58 -3.45 15.06
C LEU A 105 17.55 -4.61 15.34
N GLY A 106 18.76 -4.55 14.78
CA GLY A 106 19.77 -5.60 14.84
C GLY A 106 19.62 -6.64 13.71
N THR A 107 20.31 -7.76 13.86
CA THR A 107 20.27 -8.92 12.97
C THR A 107 20.14 -10.20 13.80
N LEU A 108 19.83 -11.34 13.17
CA LEU A 108 19.89 -12.67 13.80
C LEU A 108 21.32 -13.23 13.84
N GLY A 109 22.30 -12.38 14.16
CA GLY A 109 23.73 -12.69 14.17
C GLY A 109 24.51 -11.93 13.08
N THR A 110 25.83 -11.96 13.22
CA THR A 110 26.79 -11.40 12.26
C THR A 110 27.94 -12.38 12.05
N ASP A 111 28.59 -12.34 10.88
CA ASP A 111 29.82 -13.07 10.65
C ASP A 111 31.02 -12.40 11.34
N VAL A 112 32.22 -12.94 11.11
CA VAL A 112 33.48 -12.42 11.67
C VAL A 112 33.81 -10.99 11.20
N ASN A 113 33.23 -10.56 10.08
CA ASN A 113 33.40 -9.22 9.51
C ASN A 113 32.24 -8.28 9.90
N GLN A 114 31.39 -8.68 10.85
CA GLN A 114 30.18 -7.96 11.28
C GLN A 114 29.12 -7.83 10.18
N TYR A 115 29.24 -8.60 9.09
CA TYR A 115 28.22 -8.66 8.07
C TYR A 115 27.00 -9.41 8.61
N GLY A 116 25.84 -8.83 8.36
CA GLY A 116 24.54 -9.45 8.58
C GLY A 116 23.51 -8.70 7.76
N ASN A 117 22.47 -9.36 7.29
CA ASN A 117 21.41 -8.70 6.54
C ASN A 117 20.11 -8.77 7.33
N SER A 118 19.36 -7.69 7.38
CA SER A 118 18.02 -7.65 7.96
C SER A 118 17.16 -6.65 7.20
N ILE A 119 15.98 -7.08 6.78
CA ILE A 119 15.04 -6.31 5.98
C ILE A 119 13.67 -6.46 6.66
N PRO A 120 13.05 -5.36 7.13
CA PRO A 120 11.72 -5.42 7.69
C PRO A 120 10.69 -5.49 6.57
N ALA A 121 9.63 -6.26 6.79
CA ALA A 121 8.57 -6.46 5.83
C ALA A 121 7.26 -5.81 6.25
N ALA A 122 6.97 -5.75 7.56
CA ALA A 122 5.73 -5.18 8.06
C ALA A 122 5.85 -4.70 9.52
N ILE A 123 5.05 -3.69 9.87
CA ILE A 123 4.88 -3.19 11.24
C ILE A 123 3.40 -3.16 11.63
N ASN A 124 3.08 -3.54 12.86
CA ASN A 124 1.73 -3.38 13.41
C ASN A 124 1.60 -2.15 14.33
N ASP A 125 0.38 -1.83 14.75
CA ASP A 125 0.11 -0.71 15.66
C ASP A 125 0.63 -0.93 17.08
N ALA A 126 1.00 -2.15 17.47
CA ALA A 126 1.74 -2.39 18.71
C ALA A 126 3.22 -1.94 18.60
N GLY A 127 3.71 -1.64 17.39
CA GLY A 127 5.10 -1.29 17.12
C GLY A 127 6.01 -2.51 17.02
N GLN A 128 5.44 -3.70 16.80
CA GLN A 128 6.19 -4.91 16.50
C GLN A 128 6.52 -4.93 15.01
N VAL A 129 7.74 -5.34 14.68
CA VAL A 129 8.26 -5.38 13.32
C VAL A 129 8.59 -6.81 12.96
N ALA A 130 8.07 -7.29 11.84
CA ALA A 130 8.43 -8.60 11.29
C ALA A 130 9.17 -8.42 9.97
N GLY A 131 10.07 -9.35 9.67
CA GLY A 131 10.90 -9.29 8.46
C GLY A 131 11.77 -10.51 8.32
N THR A 132 12.79 -10.42 7.46
CA THR A 132 13.76 -11.49 7.23
C THR A 132 15.15 -10.99 7.62
N SER A 133 15.94 -11.83 8.28
CA SER A 133 17.34 -11.55 8.63
C SER A 133 18.22 -12.77 8.43
N THR A 134 19.44 -12.57 7.93
CA THR A 134 20.48 -13.60 7.89
C THR A 134 20.68 -14.15 9.30
N TYR A 135 20.56 -15.46 9.43
CA TYR A 135 20.86 -16.16 10.67
C TYR A 135 22.30 -16.64 10.64
N ILE A 136 23.10 -16.25 11.63
CA ILE A 136 24.53 -16.60 11.69
C ILE A 136 24.83 -17.24 13.04
N VAL A 137 25.46 -18.42 13.02
CA VAL A 137 25.81 -19.19 14.22
C VAL A 137 27.30 -19.49 14.19
N LYS A 138 28.05 -18.97 15.19
CA LYS A 138 29.51 -19.14 15.30
C LYS A 138 30.26 -18.75 14.01
N GLY A 139 29.83 -17.67 13.34
CA GLY A 139 30.42 -17.18 12.09
C GLY A 139 29.94 -17.89 10.82
N ASN A 140 29.18 -18.99 10.93
CA ASN A 140 28.61 -19.67 9.77
C ASN A 140 27.22 -19.13 9.46
N GLU A 141 27.03 -18.68 8.22
CA GLU A 141 25.72 -18.32 7.73
C GLU A 141 24.83 -19.57 7.65
N MET A 142 23.61 -19.46 8.15
CA MET A 142 22.59 -20.50 8.13
C MET A 142 21.44 -20.09 7.20
N GLY A 143 21.65 -19.08 6.35
CA GLY A 143 20.64 -18.50 5.48
C GLY A 143 19.64 -17.57 6.19
N PRO A 144 18.74 -16.93 5.43
CA PRO A 144 17.79 -15.98 5.98
C PRO A 144 16.65 -16.64 6.76
N ARG A 145 16.29 -16.05 7.91
CA ARG A 145 15.19 -16.48 8.76
C ARG A 145 14.21 -15.35 9.00
N ALA A 146 12.94 -15.72 9.15
CA ALA A 146 11.91 -14.82 9.60
C ALA A 146 12.22 -14.35 11.02
N PHE A 147 12.03 -13.06 11.30
CA PHE A 147 12.18 -12.48 12.62
C PHE A 147 10.91 -11.76 13.06
N LEU A 148 10.75 -11.68 14.38
CA LEU A 148 9.85 -10.76 15.05
C LEU A 148 10.67 -9.91 16.02
N TRP A 149 10.54 -8.59 15.89
CA TRP A 149 11.14 -7.60 16.77
C TRP A 149 10.07 -6.88 17.58
N SER A 150 10.37 -6.59 18.84
CA SER A 150 9.61 -5.64 19.65
C SER A 150 10.54 -4.86 20.58
N SER A 151 10.07 -3.75 21.12
CA SER A 151 10.85 -2.96 22.08
C SER A 151 11.20 -3.74 23.36
N THR A 152 10.40 -4.74 23.73
CA THR A 152 10.58 -5.54 24.96
C THR A 152 11.41 -6.80 24.74
N LYS A 153 11.27 -7.47 23.59
CA LYS A 153 11.96 -8.75 23.32
C LYS A 153 13.14 -8.64 22.35
N LYS A 154 13.42 -7.45 21.83
CA LYS A 154 14.39 -7.23 20.73
C LYS A 154 14.09 -8.19 19.57
N MET A 155 15.04 -8.41 18.66
CA MET A 155 14.86 -9.29 17.50
C MET A 155 14.93 -10.75 17.95
N THR A 156 13.92 -11.54 17.56
CA THR A 156 13.85 -12.98 17.82
C THR A 156 13.49 -13.72 16.54
N MET A 157 14.03 -14.93 16.37
CA MET A 157 13.71 -15.76 15.21
C MET A 157 12.29 -16.34 15.33
N VAL A 158 11.57 -16.35 14.21
CA VAL A 158 10.35 -17.14 14.04
C VAL A 158 10.73 -18.54 13.57
N ASN A 159 10.54 -19.55 14.42
CA ASN A 159 10.92 -20.93 14.11
C ASN A 159 9.90 -21.59 13.16
N THR A 160 10.26 -21.71 11.88
CA THR A 160 9.47 -22.27 10.76
C THR A 160 9.79 -23.73 10.46
N GLN A 161 10.56 -24.42 11.31
CA GLN A 161 11.14 -25.77 11.08
C GLN A 161 12.27 -25.83 10.03
N SER A 162 12.70 -24.68 9.48
CA SER A 162 13.76 -24.64 8.46
C SER A 162 15.15 -24.96 9.00
N VAL A 163 15.82 -25.89 8.32
CA VAL A 163 17.19 -26.35 8.56
C VAL A 163 18.11 -25.89 7.44
N GLY A 164 19.43 -25.78 7.66
CA GLY A 164 20.38 -25.42 6.58
C GLY A 164 20.20 -24.00 6.02
N PHE A 165 20.64 -23.75 4.78
CA PHE A 165 20.75 -22.40 4.15
C PHE A 165 19.44 -21.83 3.54
N PHE A 166 18.28 -22.34 3.91
CA PHE A 166 17.02 -21.95 3.27
C PHE A 166 16.48 -20.59 3.74
N THR A 167 15.66 -19.96 2.89
CA THR A 167 15.17 -18.59 3.09
C THR A 167 13.72 -18.58 3.52
N SER A 168 13.45 -18.12 4.74
CA SER A 168 12.11 -17.69 5.13
C SER A 168 11.84 -16.27 4.62
N LYS A 169 10.72 -16.05 3.93
CA LYS A 169 10.23 -14.72 3.55
C LYS A 169 9.07 -14.32 4.47
N VAL A 170 9.06 -13.07 4.93
CA VAL A 170 7.93 -12.49 5.68
C VAL A 170 7.23 -11.46 4.82
N ASN A 171 5.90 -11.43 4.87
CA ASN A 171 5.09 -10.44 4.13
C ASN A 171 4.12 -9.65 5.02
N ALA A 172 3.70 -10.19 6.19
CA ALA A 172 2.75 -9.50 7.03
C ALA A 172 2.89 -9.82 8.53
N ILE A 173 2.41 -8.88 9.35
CA ILE A 173 2.16 -9.05 10.79
C ILE A 173 0.81 -8.41 11.14
N ASN A 174 -0.03 -9.08 11.93
CA ASN A 174 -1.31 -8.50 12.37
C ASN A 174 -1.23 -7.87 13.77
N ALA A 175 -2.34 -7.29 14.24
CA ALA A 175 -2.41 -6.66 15.56
C ALA A 175 -2.15 -7.61 16.74
N LYS A 176 -2.32 -8.92 16.55
CA LYS A 176 -2.03 -9.96 17.56
C LYS A 176 -0.55 -10.36 17.59
N GLY A 177 0.26 -9.85 16.66
CA GLY A 177 1.66 -10.23 16.51
C GLY A 177 1.87 -11.54 15.76
N ASN A 178 0.84 -12.06 15.09
CA ASN A 178 1.00 -13.21 14.21
C ASN A 178 1.77 -12.77 12.97
N VAL A 179 2.80 -13.53 12.61
CA VAL A 179 3.68 -13.30 11.46
C VAL A 179 3.27 -14.26 10.35
N TYR A 180 3.13 -13.73 9.14
CA TYR A 180 2.77 -14.49 7.95
C TYR A 180 3.85 -14.33 6.88
N GLY A 181 4.20 -15.46 6.28
CA GLY A 181 5.34 -15.60 5.37
C GLY A 181 5.30 -16.92 4.64
N ASP A 182 6.39 -17.29 3.97
CA ASP A 182 6.59 -18.61 3.39
C ASP A 182 8.03 -19.08 3.57
N ASP A 183 8.19 -20.40 3.54
CA ASP A 183 9.46 -21.08 3.74
C ASP A 183 9.48 -22.41 2.97
N LEU A 184 10.64 -23.05 2.87
CA LEU A 184 10.72 -24.42 2.38
C LEU A 184 10.17 -25.40 3.42
N TYR A 185 9.42 -26.39 2.94
CA TYR A 185 8.77 -27.37 3.80
C TYR A 185 9.35 -28.76 3.56
N TYR A 186 9.72 -29.41 4.66
CA TYR A 186 10.29 -30.74 4.65
C TYR A 186 9.38 -31.73 5.36
N GLU A 187 9.25 -32.91 4.79
CA GLU A 187 8.60 -34.05 5.42
C GLU A 187 9.53 -35.26 5.33
N LYS A 188 9.88 -35.86 6.49
CA LYS A 188 10.83 -36.97 6.59
C LYS A 188 12.13 -36.71 5.81
N SER A 189 12.68 -35.50 5.95
CA SER A 189 13.88 -35.00 5.28
C SER A 189 13.80 -34.85 3.76
N MET A 190 12.61 -34.97 3.16
CA MET A 190 12.40 -34.69 1.74
C MET A 190 11.81 -33.29 1.55
N ASP A 191 12.33 -32.55 0.57
CA ASP A 191 11.75 -31.27 0.15
C ASP A 191 10.37 -31.52 -0.48
N LYS A 192 9.34 -30.87 0.05
CA LYS A 192 7.95 -30.94 -0.43
C LYS A 192 7.49 -29.64 -1.07
N GLY A 193 8.44 -28.74 -1.38
CA GLY A 193 8.27 -27.42 -1.95
C GLY A 193 7.96 -26.35 -0.90
N ARG A 194 7.78 -25.10 -1.34
CA ARG A 194 7.48 -23.98 -0.45
C ARG A 194 6.12 -24.10 0.22
N ARG A 195 5.99 -23.66 1.46
CA ARG A 195 4.71 -23.50 2.14
C ARG A 195 4.63 -22.12 2.76
N ALA A 196 3.50 -21.46 2.55
CA ALA A 196 3.09 -20.36 3.39
C ALA A 196 3.02 -20.85 4.84
N PHE A 197 3.43 -20.01 5.78
CA PHE A 197 3.32 -20.25 7.21
C PHE A 197 2.61 -19.09 7.90
N LEU A 198 1.93 -19.39 9.00
CA LEU A 198 1.36 -18.40 9.91
C LEU A 198 1.78 -18.73 11.34
N THR A 199 2.21 -17.74 12.12
CA THR A 199 2.43 -17.96 13.54
C THR A 199 1.12 -17.92 14.32
N LEU A 200 0.92 -18.95 15.15
CA LEU A 200 -0.22 -19.10 16.04
C LEU A 200 0.32 -19.40 17.43
N ASN A 201 -0.04 -18.59 18.42
CA ASN A 201 0.47 -18.71 19.79
C ASN A 201 2.02 -18.77 19.86
N GLY A 202 2.69 -17.98 19.02
CA GLY A 202 4.15 -17.90 18.97
C GLY A 202 4.85 -19.04 18.22
N LYS A 203 4.12 -20.00 17.65
CA LYS A 203 4.67 -21.11 16.86
C LYS A 203 4.29 -20.97 15.40
N ALA A 204 5.23 -21.12 14.47
CA ALA A 204 4.90 -21.13 13.04
C ALA A 204 4.20 -22.44 12.67
N LYS A 205 3.17 -22.35 11.84
CA LYS A 205 2.45 -23.48 11.25
C LYS A 205 2.46 -23.33 9.73
N ALA A 206 2.93 -24.34 9.01
CA ALA A 206 2.80 -24.42 7.56
C ALA A 206 1.32 -24.62 7.14
N LEU A 207 0.88 -23.97 6.07
CA LEU A 207 -0.53 -23.87 5.67
C LEU A 207 -0.97 -24.89 4.60
N GLY A 208 -0.07 -25.75 4.12
CA GLY A 208 -0.37 -26.72 3.06
C GLY A 208 -0.34 -26.11 1.64
N SER A 209 -0.78 -26.88 0.64
CA SER A 209 -0.92 -26.46 -0.76
C SER A 209 -2.24 -27.00 -1.35
N LEU A 210 -2.72 -26.38 -2.43
CA LEU A 210 -3.90 -26.80 -3.18
C LEU A 210 -3.56 -27.98 -4.10
N GLY A 211 -3.39 -29.15 -3.47
CA GLY A 211 -2.95 -30.38 -4.13
C GLY A 211 -1.43 -30.49 -4.20
N THR A 212 -0.99 -31.58 -4.82
CA THR A 212 0.42 -31.95 -5.02
C THR A 212 0.57 -32.75 -6.31
N ASP A 213 1.78 -32.84 -6.84
CA ASP A 213 2.13 -33.81 -7.86
C ASP A 213 2.08 -35.26 -7.31
N ALA A 214 2.38 -36.24 -8.17
CA ALA A 214 2.42 -37.66 -7.82
C ALA A 214 3.45 -38.01 -6.72
N ASN A 215 4.43 -37.15 -6.46
CA ASN A 215 5.47 -37.33 -5.43
C ASN A 215 5.10 -36.62 -4.10
N GLY A 216 3.91 -36.00 -4.03
CA GLY A 216 3.47 -35.21 -2.88
C GLY A 216 4.14 -33.84 -2.79
N ILE A 217 4.77 -33.36 -3.86
CA ILE A 217 5.37 -32.02 -3.93
C ILE A 217 4.28 -31.02 -4.35
N GLY A 218 4.20 -29.91 -3.64
CA GLY A 218 3.29 -28.82 -3.96
C GLY A 218 3.94 -27.50 -3.58
N ALA A 219 3.26 -26.37 -3.80
CA ALA A 219 3.75 -25.10 -3.27
C ALA A 219 2.63 -24.14 -2.93
N SER A 220 2.80 -23.43 -1.80
CA SER A 220 2.02 -22.24 -1.48
C SER A 220 2.95 -21.09 -1.09
N PHE A 221 2.58 -19.89 -1.51
CA PHE A 221 3.36 -18.68 -1.41
C PHE A 221 2.56 -17.62 -0.67
N SER A 222 3.23 -16.91 0.23
CA SER A 222 2.65 -15.73 0.88
C SER A 222 2.77 -14.47 0.02
N TYR A 223 2.87 -14.64 -1.30
CA TYR A 223 2.99 -13.58 -2.29
C TYR A 223 2.41 -13.98 -3.65
N THR A 224 2.35 -13.02 -4.57
CA THR A 224 2.05 -13.25 -5.99
C THR A 224 3.36 -13.50 -6.74
N PRO A 225 3.61 -14.73 -7.26
CA PRO A 225 4.88 -15.05 -7.92
C PRO A 225 5.02 -14.47 -9.33
N TYR A 226 3.93 -13.94 -9.90
CA TYR A 226 3.94 -13.24 -11.19
C TYR A 226 3.94 -11.72 -10.97
N SER A 227 4.83 -11.01 -11.67
CA SER A 227 4.97 -9.56 -11.60
C SER A 227 3.87 -8.86 -12.40
N ARG A 228 3.51 -7.65 -11.97
CA ARG A 228 2.78 -6.69 -12.82
C ARG A 228 3.64 -6.37 -14.06
N SER A 229 3.01 -5.91 -15.13
CA SER A 229 3.68 -5.58 -16.41
C SER A 229 4.74 -4.47 -16.30
N ASP A 230 4.80 -3.77 -15.18
CA ASP A 230 5.73 -2.66 -14.91
C ASP A 230 6.93 -3.03 -14.00
N GLY A 231 7.10 -4.32 -13.65
CA GLY A 231 8.30 -4.84 -12.97
C GLY A 231 8.39 -4.62 -11.45
N ASP A 232 7.61 -3.69 -10.89
CA ASP A 232 7.61 -3.40 -9.44
C ASP A 232 6.67 -4.37 -8.70
N SER A 233 7.20 -5.56 -8.47
CA SER A 233 6.55 -6.75 -7.91
C SER A 233 6.25 -6.66 -6.40
N GLU A 234 5.93 -5.48 -5.86
CA GLU A 234 5.64 -5.32 -4.44
C GLU A 234 4.15 -5.51 -4.14
N ILE A 235 3.86 -6.44 -3.24
CA ILE A 235 2.51 -6.60 -2.67
C ILE A 235 2.20 -5.37 -1.84
N VAL A 236 1.25 -4.58 -2.29
CA VAL A 236 0.84 -3.34 -1.64
C VAL A 236 -0.19 -3.57 -0.52
N GLY A 237 -1.01 -4.62 -0.65
CA GLY A 237 -2.11 -4.95 0.24
C GLY A 237 -1.74 -5.75 1.49
N SER A 238 -2.65 -5.80 2.46
CA SER A 238 -2.50 -6.68 3.62
C SER A 238 -2.84 -8.12 3.24
N LEU A 239 -1.94 -9.07 3.50
CA LEU A 239 -2.14 -10.50 3.24
C LEU A 239 -2.60 -11.28 4.47
N LEU A 240 -2.69 -10.61 5.62
CA LEU A 240 -3.09 -11.18 6.90
C LEU A 240 -4.02 -10.20 7.59
N ASN A 241 -5.20 -10.67 8.00
CA ASN A 241 -6.13 -9.83 8.74
C ASN A 241 -6.06 -10.09 10.27
N ASN A 242 -6.76 -9.27 11.05
CA ASN A 242 -6.76 -9.34 12.52
C ASN A 242 -7.57 -10.52 13.07
N LYS A 243 -8.40 -11.16 12.24
CA LYS A 243 -9.03 -12.45 12.54
C LYS A 243 -8.05 -13.63 12.43
N GLY A 244 -6.84 -13.40 11.91
CA GLY A 244 -5.85 -14.45 11.68
C GLY A 244 -6.12 -15.26 10.42
N GLN A 245 -6.87 -14.68 9.48
CA GLN A 245 -7.03 -15.23 8.13
C GLN A 245 -5.91 -14.70 7.25
N ALA A 246 -5.31 -15.57 6.44
CA ALA A 246 -4.21 -15.22 5.56
C ALA A 246 -4.54 -15.61 4.12
N VAL A 247 -4.02 -14.84 3.16
CA VAL A 247 -4.22 -15.11 1.73
C VAL A 247 -2.87 -15.23 1.02
N GLY A 248 -2.87 -15.93 -0.10
CA GLY A 248 -1.70 -16.11 -0.91
C GLY A 248 -2.04 -16.86 -2.18
N THR A 249 -1.01 -17.39 -2.81
CA THR A 249 -1.13 -18.17 -4.05
C THR A 249 -0.67 -19.59 -3.79
N SER A 250 -1.37 -20.57 -4.33
CA SER A 250 -0.91 -21.96 -4.36
C SER A 250 -0.77 -22.42 -5.79
N VAL A 251 0.23 -23.27 -6.03
CA VAL A 251 0.18 -24.17 -7.17
C VAL A 251 -1.08 -25.04 -7.01
N TYR A 252 -1.82 -25.19 -8.10
CA TYR A 252 -3.05 -25.98 -8.15
C TYR A 252 -2.80 -27.29 -8.92
N TYR A 253 -3.12 -28.41 -8.26
CA TYR A 253 -3.10 -29.73 -8.87
C TYR A 253 -4.50 -30.35 -8.80
N ASP A 254 -4.85 -31.12 -9.82
CA ASP A 254 -6.03 -31.97 -9.77
C ASP A 254 -5.83 -33.22 -8.88
N LYS A 255 -6.86 -34.06 -8.76
CA LYS A 255 -6.81 -35.29 -7.96
C LYS A 255 -5.82 -36.34 -8.49
N LYS A 256 -5.38 -36.22 -9.74
CA LYS A 256 -4.40 -37.12 -10.38
C LYS A 256 -2.97 -36.61 -10.25
N GLY A 257 -2.77 -35.41 -9.69
CA GLY A 257 -1.46 -34.76 -9.60
C GLY A 257 -1.04 -34.05 -10.89
N THR A 258 -1.99 -33.76 -11.78
CA THR A 258 -1.76 -32.92 -12.96
C THR A 258 -1.75 -31.45 -12.54
N TRP A 259 -0.71 -30.73 -12.93
CA TRP A 259 -0.59 -29.29 -12.67
C TRP A 259 -1.60 -28.52 -13.52
N LEU A 260 -2.40 -27.66 -12.88
CA LEU A 260 -3.47 -26.87 -13.50
C LEU A 260 -3.29 -25.36 -13.28
N GLY A 261 -2.07 -24.91 -12.95
CA GLY A 261 -1.76 -23.49 -12.81
C GLY A 261 -1.68 -23.02 -11.36
N TYR A 262 -2.20 -21.81 -11.11
CA TYR A 262 -2.12 -21.13 -9.82
C TYR A 262 -3.48 -20.62 -9.39
N HIS A 263 -3.86 -20.93 -8.17
CA HIS A 263 -5.10 -20.43 -7.56
C HIS A 263 -4.79 -19.61 -6.30
N PRO A 264 -5.60 -18.58 -6.00
CA PRO A 264 -5.54 -17.90 -4.74
C PRO A 264 -6.13 -18.80 -3.66
N PHE A 265 -5.56 -18.72 -2.46
CA PHE A 265 -6.11 -19.40 -1.30
C PHE A 265 -6.50 -18.41 -0.19
N LEU A 266 -7.44 -18.84 0.64
CA LEU A 266 -7.73 -18.27 1.94
C LEU A 266 -7.45 -19.33 3.02
N TRP A 267 -6.50 -19.04 3.90
CA TRP A 267 -6.33 -19.79 5.14
C TRP A 267 -7.26 -19.24 6.20
N THR A 268 -8.20 -20.05 6.67
CA THR A 268 -9.15 -19.67 7.70
C THR A 268 -9.56 -20.87 8.55
N ALA A 269 -9.72 -20.67 9.85
CA ALA A 269 -10.13 -21.72 10.79
C ALA A 269 -9.32 -23.03 10.67
N GLY A 270 -8.02 -22.93 10.38
CA GLY A 270 -7.14 -24.09 10.26
C GLY A 270 -7.23 -24.86 8.94
N LYS A 271 -7.91 -24.30 7.92
CA LYS A 271 -8.11 -24.92 6.60
C LYS A 271 -7.62 -23.99 5.49
N LEU A 272 -7.09 -24.60 4.44
CA LEU A 272 -6.75 -23.94 3.18
C LEU A 272 -7.96 -24.03 2.25
N VAL A 273 -8.53 -22.89 1.87
CA VAL A 273 -9.70 -22.78 1.00
C VAL A 273 -9.23 -22.29 -0.36
N ASP A 274 -9.52 -23.05 -1.41
CA ASP A 274 -9.35 -22.61 -2.79
C ASP A 274 -10.38 -21.51 -3.11
N LEU A 275 -9.93 -20.36 -3.62
CA LEU A 275 -10.81 -19.29 -4.04
C LEU A 275 -11.28 -19.44 -5.49
N GLY A 276 -10.64 -20.34 -6.26
CA GLY A 276 -10.89 -20.59 -7.68
C GLY A 276 -10.27 -19.53 -8.59
N ALA A 277 -10.75 -19.50 -9.84
CA ALA A 277 -10.40 -18.51 -10.84
C ALA A 277 -11.68 -17.95 -11.49
N LEU A 278 -11.56 -16.83 -12.20
CA LEU A 278 -12.70 -16.25 -12.94
C LEU A 278 -13.11 -17.14 -14.11
N ASP A 279 -12.13 -17.68 -14.83
CA ASP A 279 -12.33 -18.60 -15.96
C ASP A 279 -11.16 -19.60 -16.04
N PHE A 280 -11.34 -20.62 -16.88
CA PHE A 280 -10.39 -21.70 -17.12
C PHE A 280 -10.11 -21.82 -18.62
N SER A 281 -8.88 -22.15 -19.00
CA SER A 281 -8.55 -22.53 -20.37
C SER A 281 -9.15 -23.89 -20.72
N THR A 282 -9.10 -24.24 -22.01
CA THR A 282 -9.68 -25.49 -22.54
C THR A 282 -9.06 -26.75 -21.98
N ASP A 283 -7.81 -26.68 -21.51
CA ASP A 283 -7.11 -27.77 -20.81
C ASP A 283 -7.42 -27.82 -19.30
N GLY A 284 -8.30 -26.94 -18.81
CA GLY A 284 -8.69 -26.83 -17.41
C GLY A 284 -7.70 -26.06 -16.53
N SER A 285 -6.63 -25.50 -17.09
CA SER A 285 -5.69 -24.68 -16.32
C SER A 285 -6.21 -23.26 -16.08
N SER A 286 -5.68 -22.59 -15.05
CA SER A 286 -5.99 -21.19 -14.79
C SER A 286 -4.90 -20.49 -13.97
N TYR A 287 -4.90 -19.16 -14.04
CA TYR A 287 -3.94 -18.31 -13.33
C TYR A 287 -4.71 -17.24 -12.56
N SER A 288 -4.73 -17.36 -11.24
CA SER A 288 -5.41 -16.43 -10.35
C SER A 288 -4.64 -16.26 -9.03
N PHE A 289 -4.57 -15.01 -8.58
CA PHE A 289 -3.64 -14.59 -7.54
C PHE A 289 -4.31 -13.63 -6.56
N ALA A 290 -4.11 -13.84 -5.25
CA ALA A 290 -4.61 -12.96 -4.21
C ALA A 290 -3.61 -11.85 -3.91
N SER A 291 -4.10 -10.64 -3.68
CA SER A 291 -3.29 -9.45 -3.41
C SER A 291 -3.58 -8.82 -2.06
N ALA A 292 -4.81 -8.94 -1.54
CA ALA A 292 -5.16 -8.37 -0.24
C ALA A 292 -6.37 -9.04 0.42
N ILE A 293 -6.47 -8.91 1.74
CA ILE A 293 -7.61 -9.30 2.56
C ILE A 293 -7.94 -8.23 3.60
N ASN A 294 -9.23 -7.96 3.83
CA ASN A 294 -9.68 -7.11 4.94
C ASN A 294 -10.21 -7.92 6.14
N ASP A 295 -10.53 -7.23 7.24
CA ASP A 295 -11.06 -7.86 8.46
C ASP A 295 -12.47 -8.45 8.28
N ASN A 296 -13.17 -8.17 7.20
CA ASN A 296 -14.44 -8.83 6.85
C ASN A 296 -14.23 -10.16 6.12
N GLY A 297 -12.98 -10.56 5.85
CA GLY A 297 -12.65 -11.79 5.12
C GLY A 297 -12.87 -11.66 3.61
N GLN A 298 -13.00 -10.44 3.10
CA GLN A 298 -13.09 -10.17 1.67
C GLN A 298 -11.68 -10.16 1.10
N VAL A 299 -11.47 -10.87 0.00
CA VAL A 299 -10.17 -11.05 -0.65
C VAL A 299 -10.20 -10.41 -2.02
N THR A 300 -9.16 -9.67 -2.39
CA THR A 300 -9.00 -9.11 -3.73
C THR A 300 -7.77 -9.65 -4.40
N GLY A 301 -7.75 -9.57 -5.72
CA GLY A 301 -6.61 -9.97 -6.52
C GLY A 301 -6.93 -9.84 -8.00
N TRP A 302 -6.34 -10.71 -8.80
CA TRP A 302 -6.57 -10.76 -10.24
C TRP A 302 -6.58 -12.20 -10.74
N SER A 303 -7.27 -12.42 -11.86
CA SER A 303 -7.37 -13.71 -12.54
C SER A 303 -7.27 -13.47 -14.04
N SER A 304 -6.64 -14.39 -14.75
CA SER A 304 -6.82 -14.47 -16.20
C SER A 304 -8.30 -14.63 -16.52
N PHE A 305 -8.74 -13.96 -17.59
CA PHE A 305 -10.14 -13.92 -18.01
C PHE A 305 -10.22 -14.35 -19.47
N ILE A 306 -10.84 -15.49 -19.70
CA ILE A 306 -10.98 -16.11 -21.02
C ILE A 306 -12.47 -16.24 -21.27
N THR A 307 -12.96 -15.69 -22.38
CA THR A 307 -14.37 -15.79 -22.73
C THR A 307 -14.80 -17.24 -22.96
N LYS A 308 -16.11 -17.51 -22.94
CA LYS A 308 -16.67 -18.82 -23.32
C LYS A 308 -16.27 -19.29 -24.72
N ALA A 309 -15.89 -18.36 -25.60
CA ALA A 309 -15.41 -18.66 -26.95
C ALA A 309 -13.90 -19.00 -26.99
N GLY A 310 -13.22 -19.07 -25.84
CA GLY A 310 -11.78 -19.36 -25.74
C GLY A 310 -10.88 -18.17 -26.02
N VAL A 311 -11.43 -16.96 -26.11
CA VAL A 311 -10.65 -15.74 -26.39
C VAL A 311 -10.09 -15.16 -25.08
N ASP A 312 -8.77 -15.02 -25.00
CA ASP A 312 -8.09 -14.32 -23.90
C ASP A 312 -8.41 -12.82 -23.95
N GLN A 313 -8.88 -12.29 -22.82
CA GLN A 313 -9.27 -10.89 -22.64
C GLN A 313 -8.32 -10.15 -21.68
N GLY A 314 -7.22 -10.80 -21.29
CA GLY A 314 -6.25 -10.31 -20.33
C GLY A 314 -6.64 -10.62 -18.88
N ASN A 315 -5.94 -9.97 -17.94
CA ASN A 315 -6.21 -10.15 -16.52
C ASN A 315 -7.37 -9.25 -16.06
N ARG A 316 -8.18 -9.78 -15.14
CA ARG A 316 -9.27 -9.04 -14.49
C ARG A 316 -9.11 -9.01 -12.98
N ALA A 317 -9.28 -7.82 -12.43
CA ALA A 317 -9.37 -7.62 -11.01
C ALA A 317 -10.60 -8.37 -10.46
N PHE A 318 -10.46 -9.02 -9.31
CA PHE A 318 -11.57 -9.70 -8.66
C PHE A 318 -11.76 -9.25 -7.21
N LEU A 319 -13.00 -9.42 -6.73
CA LEU A 319 -13.36 -9.45 -5.32
C LEU A 319 -13.98 -10.81 -5.00
N TRP A 320 -13.38 -11.54 -4.06
CA TRP A 320 -13.95 -12.73 -3.47
C TRP A 320 -14.58 -12.38 -2.13
N ALA A 321 -15.87 -12.71 -1.98
CA ALA A 321 -16.60 -12.53 -0.74
C ALA A 321 -17.70 -13.59 -0.63
N ASN A 322 -17.91 -14.13 0.57
CA ASN A 322 -18.97 -15.09 0.86
C ASN A 322 -18.99 -16.30 -0.09
N GLY A 323 -17.81 -16.85 -0.43
CA GLY A 323 -17.71 -18.02 -1.29
C GLY A 323 -17.78 -17.73 -2.79
N LYS A 324 -17.92 -16.46 -3.21
CA LYS A 324 -18.08 -16.09 -4.62
C LYS A 324 -16.97 -15.15 -5.08
N MET A 325 -16.29 -15.52 -6.17
CA MET A 325 -15.41 -14.61 -6.92
C MET A 325 -16.25 -13.74 -7.86
N THR A 326 -16.02 -12.44 -7.85
CA THR A 326 -16.70 -11.44 -8.68
C THR A 326 -15.67 -10.71 -9.53
N ASN A 327 -15.83 -10.75 -10.85
CA ASN A 327 -15.06 -9.92 -11.78
C ASN A 327 -15.42 -8.45 -11.57
N LEU A 328 -14.42 -7.60 -11.32
CA LEU A 328 -14.62 -6.16 -11.12
C LEU A 328 -14.68 -5.37 -12.44
N GLY A 329 -14.29 -5.98 -13.54
CA GLY A 329 -14.14 -5.34 -14.85
C GLY A 329 -12.82 -4.59 -14.97
N ALA A 330 -12.76 -3.70 -15.95
CA ALA A 330 -11.67 -2.76 -16.21
C ALA A 330 -12.26 -1.36 -16.40
N ILE A 331 -11.46 -0.30 -16.29
CA ILE A 331 -11.91 1.08 -16.53
C ILE A 331 -12.44 1.19 -17.97
N SER A 332 -11.70 0.61 -18.90
CA SER A 332 -12.07 0.47 -20.31
C SER A 332 -11.29 -0.71 -20.91
N ALA A 333 -11.57 -1.04 -22.17
CA ALA A 333 -10.94 -2.12 -22.90
C ALA A 333 -10.76 -1.72 -24.36
N SER A 334 -9.87 -2.41 -25.07
CA SER A 334 -9.75 -2.31 -26.52
C SER A 334 -11.08 -2.69 -27.20
N PRO A 335 -11.25 -2.39 -28.50
CA PRO A 335 -12.45 -2.76 -29.25
C PRO A 335 -12.75 -4.28 -29.22
N GLU A 336 -11.71 -5.11 -29.07
CA GLU A 336 -11.79 -6.57 -28.95
C GLU A 336 -12.07 -7.04 -27.51
N GLY A 337 -12.22 -6.12 -26.57
CA GLY A 337 -12.50 -6.37 -25.15
C GLY A 337 -11.27 -6.67 -24.29
N ASN A 338 -10.06 -6.63 -24.86
CA ASN A 338 -8.82 -6.86 -24.14
C ASN A 338 -8.50 -5.68 -23.20
N SER A 339 -8.12 -5.98 -21.97
CA SER A 339 -7.66 -5.00 -20.99
C SER A 339 -6.86 -5.71 -19.89
N GLN A 340 -6.06 -4.98 -19.13
CA GLN A 340 -5.48 -5.46 -17.88
C GLN A 340 -6.09 -4.70 -16.71
N SER A 341 -6.51 -5.41 -15.66
CA SER A 341 -6.90 -4.79 -14.39
C SER A 341 -6.46 -5.64 -13.21
N TYR A 342 -5.96 -4.98 -12.18
CA TYR A 342 -5.40 -5.62 -10.99
C TYR A 342 -5.93 -4.94 -9.73
N ALA A 343 -6.54 -5.70 -8.81
CA ALA A 343 -6.85 -5.19 -7.49
C ALA A 343 -5.64 -5.35 -6.56
N ILE A 344 -5.24 -4.26 -5.91
CA ILE A 344 -3.97 -4.19 -5.14
C ILE A 344 -4.18 -4.09 -3.64
N ALA A 345 -5.30 -3.51 -3.19
CA ALA A 345 -5.62 -3.34 -1.78
C ALA A 345 -7.13 -3.27 -1.55
N ILE A 346 -7.55 -3.57 -0.32
CA ILE A 346 -8.93 -3.44 0.13
C ILE A 346 -8.94 -2.86 1.56
N ASN A 347 -9.82 -1.91 1.83
CA ASN A 347 -9.97 -1.35 3.18
C ASN A 347 -11.12 -2.01 3.97
N SER A 348 -11.28 -1.60 5.23
CA SER A 348 -12.25 -2.21 6.16
C SER A 348 -13.71 -2.02 5.75
N ILE A 349 -14.02 -1.00 4.95
CA ILE A 349 -15.38 -0.76 4.45
C ILE A 349 -15.65 -1.46 3.10
N GLY A 350 -14.65 -2.12 2.52
CA GLY A 350 -14.78 -2.88 1.27
C GLY A 350 -14.55 -2.07 0.01
N GLN A 351 -13.89 -0.92 0.10
CA GLN A 351 -13.36 -0.24 -1.10
C GLN A 351 -12.12 -0.97 -1.58
N VAL A 352 -12.08 -1.24 -2.87
CA VAL A 352 -10.97 -1.91 -3.55
C VAL A 352 -10.19 -0.88 -4.34
N LEU A 353 -8.90 -0.78 -4.07
CA LEU A 353 -7.96 -0.01 -4.86
C LEU A 353 -7.31 -0.96 -5.88
N GLY A 354 -7.13 -0.48 -7.10
CA GLY A 354 -6.45 -1.21 -8.15
C GLY A 354 -5.91 -0.30 -9.24
N GLU A 355 -5.45 -0.91 -10.31
CA GLU A 355 -5.00 -0.25 -11.53
C GLU A 355 -5.59 -0.96 -12.74
N SER A 356 -5.82 -0.22 -13.82
CA SER A 356 -6.42 -0.73 -15.04
C SER A 356 -5.87 0.02 -16.24
N ASP A 357 -5.75 -0.70 -17.36
CA ASP A 357 -5.52 -0.08 -18.65
C ASP A 357 -6.69 0.86 -18.99
N VAL A 358 -6.35 1.94 -19.68
CA VAL A 358 -7.29 2.90 -20.22
C VAL A 358 -7.13 2.99 -21.73
N TYR A 359 -8.26 2.91 -22.43
CA TYR A 359 -8.39 2.95 -23.88
C TYR A 359 -9.38 4.05 -24.27
N GLU A 360 -9.08 4.73 -25.37
CA GLU A 360 -10.01 5.59 -26.09
C GLU A 360 -10.16 5.01 -27.51
N GLY A 361 -11.23 4.25 -27.73
CA GLY A 361 -11.36 3.43 -28.93
C GLY A 361 -10.23 2.39 -29.00
N LYS A 362 -9.41 2.47 -30.07
CA LYS A 362 -8.25 1.59 -30.26
C LYS A 362 -6.96 2.11 -29.59
N ASP A 363 -6.97 3.36 -29.12
CA ASP A 363 -5.77 4.02 -28.65
C ASP A 363 -5.56 3.73 -27.15
N TYR A 364 -4.43 3.13 -26.81
CA TYR A 364 -4.03 2.93 -25.42
C TYR A 364 -3.56 4.25 -24.80
N LYS A 365 -4.18 4.64 -23.69
CA LYS A 365 -3.92 5.91 -22.98
C LYS A 365 -3.05 5.76 -21.75
N GLY A 366 -2.72 4.53 -21.35
CA GLY A 366 -1.88 4.23 -20.21
C GLY A 366 -2.62 3.47 -19.11
N VAL A 367 -1.99 3.35 -17.95
CA VAL A 367 -2.52 2.67 -16.77
C VAL A 367 -2.99 3.71 -15.76
N HIS A 368 -4.26 3.65 -15.36
CA HIS A 368 -4.78 4.49 -14.30
C HIS A 368 -5.11 3.66 -13.06
N GLY A 369 -4.92 4.26 -11.88
CA GLY A 369 -5.51 3.76 -10.65
C GLY A 369 -7.04 3.83 -10.70
N PHE A 370 -7.71 2.87 -10.07
CA PHE A 370 -9.17 2.91 -9.85
C PHE A 370 -9.53 2.69 -8.38
N LEU A 371 -10.69 3.21 -7.99
CA LEU A 371 -11.41 2.78 -6.80
C LEU A 371 -12.70 2.07 -7.19
N TRP A 372 -12.87 0.84 -6.72
CA TRP A 372 -14.11 0.10 -6.86
C TRP A 372 -14.85 0.04 -5.53
N PHE A 373 -16.14 0.33 -5.55
CA PHE A 373 -17.01 0.21 -4.37
C PHE A 373 -18.44 -0.10 -4.76
N LYS A 374 -19.00 -1.19 -4.19
CA LYS A 374 -20.41 -1.59 -4.36
C LYS A 374 -20.87 -1.60 -5.83
N GLY A 375 -20.07 -2.21 -6.71
CA GLY A 375 -20.40 -2.36 -8.13
C GLY A 375 -19.98 -1.19 -9.03
N LYS A 376 -19.46 -0.09 -8.47
CA LYS A 376 -18.99 1.06 -9.25
C LYS A 376 -17.47 1.13 -9.27
N MET A 377 -16.88 1.07 -10.46
CA MET A 377 -15.48 1.42 -10.71
C MET A 377 -15.37 2.92 -11.00
N THR A 378 -14.42 3.58 -10.34
CA THR A 378 -14.13 5.01 -10.50
C THR A 378 -12.67 5.15 -10.91
N ASP A 379 -12.43 5.69 -12.10
CA ASP A 379 -11.10 6.08 -12.55
C ASP A 379 -10.57 7.24 -11.67
N LEU A 380 -9.35 7.11 -11.16
CA LEU A 380 -8.69 8.17 -10.39
C LEU A 380 -8.08 9.26 -11.30
N GLY A 381 -7.84 8.94 -12.57
CA GLY A 381 -7.20 9.79 -13.57
C GLY A 381 -5.70 9.94 -13.35
N THR A 382 -5.14 11.02 -13.88
CA THR A 382 -3.74 11.44 -13.68
C THR A 382 -3.70 12.91 -13.25
N LEU A 383 -2.52 13.40 -12.82
CA LEU A 383 -2.35 14.82 -12.49
C LEU A 383 -2.39 15.75 -13.72
N GLY A 384 -2.15 15.20 -14.92
CA GLY A 384 -2.13 15.95 -16.18
C GLY A 384 -3.52 16.07 -16.79
N ILE A 385 -4.27 17.07 -16.36
CA ILE A 385 -5.64 17.33 -16.86
C ILE A 385 -5.71 17.91 -18.28
N ASN A 386 -4.56 18.20 -18.92
CA ASN A 386 -4.47 18.91 -20.22
C ASN A 386 -3.42 18.32 -21.17
N ASP A 387 -3.11 17.02 -21.09
CA ASP A 387 -2.21 16.43 -22.09
C ASP A 387 -2.93 16.29 -23.44
N VAL A 388 -2.33 16.82 -24.51
CA VAL A 388 -2.90 16.83 -25.86
C VAL A 388 -3.05 15.40 -26.41
N SER A 389 -2.20 14.47 -25.96
CA SER A 389 -2.32 13.05 -26.31
C SER A 389 -3.34 12.30 -25.44
N GLY A 390 -3.74 12.87 -24.30
CA GLY A 390 -4.50 12.19 -23.25
C GLY A 390 -3.77 11.00 -22.62
N THR A 391 -2.45 10.88 -22.81
CA THR A 391 -1.65 9.76 -22.30
C THR A 391 -1.06 10.05 -20.92
N GLY A 392 -1.18 9.12 -19.99
CA GLY A 392 -0.52 9.26 -18.69
C GLY A 392 -0.62 7.98 -17.87
N ALA A 393 0.03 7.97 -16.71
CA ALA A 393 -0.13 6.88 -15.77
C ALA A 393 -0.31 7.38 -14.34
N SER A 394 -1.12 6.66 -13.58
CA SER A 394 -1.19 6.76 -12.14
C SER A 394 -1.05 5.38 -11.52
N LYS A 395 -0.06 5.24 -10.63
CA LYS A 395 0.24 4.00 -9.92
C LYS A 395 -0.09 4.19 -8.45
N PRO A 396 -1.25 3.70 -7.99
CA PRO A 396 -1.61 3.83 -6.59
C PRO A 396 -0.81 2.84 -5.73
N ASN A 397 -0.30 3.33 -4.60
CA ASN A 397 0.56 2.56 -3.70
C ASN A 397 -0.05 2.30 -2.33
N ALA A 398 -1.11 3.00 -1.93
CA ALA A 398 -1.74 2.74 -0.63
C ALA A 398 -3.15 3.30 -0.55
N LEU A 399 -3.99 2.61 0.24
CA LEU A 399 -5.37 2.98 0.58
C LEU A 399 -5.52 2.94 2.10
N ASN A 400 -6.10 3.99 2.69
CA ASN A 400 -6.50 3.98 4.10
C ASN A 400 -8.02 3.73 4.29
N ASN A 401 -8.46 3.59 5.54
CA ASN A 401 -9.88 3.32 5.86
C ASN A 401 -10.79 4.54 5.67
N LYS A 402 -10.23 5.72 5.36
CA LYS A 402 -10.98 6.93 4.99
C LYS A 402 -11.20 7.05 3.48
N GLY A 403 -10.79 6.04 2.70
CA GLY A 403 -10.92 6.03 1.24
C GLY A 403 -9.93 6.96 0.55
N GLN A 404 -8.83 7.31 1.20
CA GLN A 404 -7.79 8.15 0.63
C GLN A 404 -6.71 7.25 0.03
N VAL A 405 -6.31 7.60 -1.19
CA VAL A 405 -5.31 6.86 -1.97
C VAL A 405 -4.09 7.73 -2.13
N VAL A 406 -2.90 7.15 -2.06
CA VAL A 406 -1.65 7.82 -2.43
C VAL A 406 -0.86 6.98 -3.41
N GLY A 407 0.01 7.61 -4.19
CA GLY A 407 0.85 6.95 -5.17
C GLY A 407 1.70 7.94 -5.95
N ASN A 408 2.12 7.58 -7.15
CA ASN A 408 2.73 8.50 -8.10
C ASN A 408 1.93 8.59 -9.40
N SER A 409 2.01 9.75 -10.04
CA SER A 409 1.49 9.97 -11.39
C SER A 409 2.62 10.46 -12.28
N SER A 410 2.78 9.84 -13.45
CA SER A 410 3.62 10.33 -14.53
C SER A 410 2.72 10.93 -15.60
N TYR A 411 2.94 12.20 -15.91
CA TYR A 411 2.08 12.94 -16.84
C TYR A 411 2.88 13.99 -17.61
N SER A 412 2.27 14.48 -18.68
CA SER A 412 2.74 15.66 -19.40
C SER A 412 1.78 16.83 -19.20
N GLU A 413 2.30 18.04 -19.28
CA GLU A 413 1.50 19.26 -19.30
C GLU A 413 1.87 20.04 -20.55
N ASN A 414 0.88 20.31 -21.42
CA ASN A 414 1.11 20.95 -22.72
C ASN A 414 2.21 20.27 -23.56
N GLY A 415 2.21 18.92 -23.56
CA GLY A 415 3.21 18.11 -24.29
C GLY A 415 4.59 18.04 -23.63
N VAL A 416 4.79 18.64 -22.45
CA VAL A 416 6.06 18.59 -21.71
C VAL A 416 5.99 17.56 -20.58
N PRO A 417 6.79 16.48 -20.60
CA PRO A 417 6.85 15.51 -19.52
C PRO A 417 7.25 16.16 -18.19
N LYS A 418 6.50 15.90 -17.12
CA LYS A 418 6.79 16.39 -15.75
C LYS A 418 7.56 15.38 -14.90
N GLY A 419 7.69 14.14 -15.37
CA GLY A 419 8.23 13.05 -14.56
C GLY A 419 7.20 12.54 -13.54
N ASN A 420 7.68 11.80 -12.54
CA ASN A 420 6.83 11.25 -11.48
C ASN A 420 6.56 12.30 -10.41
N HIS A 421 5.28 12.51 -10.09
CA HIS A 421 4.82 13.35 -8.99
C HIS A 421 4.01 12.53 -8.01
N ALA A 422 4.28 12.68 -6.72
CA ALA A 422 3.50 12.04 -5.66
C ALA A 422 2.09 12.65 -5.60
N PHE A 423 1.05 11.83 -5.52
CA PHE A 423 -0.33 12.30 -5.41
C PHE A 423 -1.02 11.81 -4.14
N ILE A 424 -2.07 12.53 -3.74
CA ILE A 424 -3.14 12.04 -2.87
C ILE A 424 -4.49 12.20 -3.58
N TYR A 425 -5.25 11.13 -3.66
CA TYR A 425 -6.65 11.16 -4.10
C TYR A 425 -7.57 11.14 -2.89
N GLN A 426 -8.45 12.13 -2.82
CA GLN A 426 -9.44 12.25 -1.77
C GLN A 426 -10.64 13.07 -2.25
N LYS A 427 -11.84 12.72 -1.76
CA LYS A 427 -13.08 13.45 -2.09
C LYS A 427 -13.30 13.60 -3.60
N GLY A 428 -12.96 12.58 -4.38
CA GLY A 428 -13.20 12.56 -5.83
C GLY A 428 -12.14 13.27 -6.68
N LYS A 429 -11.03 13.74 -6.09
CA LYS A 429 -9.98 14.47 -6.84
C LYS A 429 -8.59 13.95 -6.53
N MET A 430 -7.77 13.83 -7.58
CA MET A 430 -6.33 13.62 -7.48
C MET A 430 -5.63 14.97 -7.27
N LEU A 431 -4.67 15.03 -6.35
CA LEU A 431 -3.97 16.24 -5.96
C LEU A 431 -2.48 15.97 -5.93
N ASP A 432 -1.70 16.88 -6.51
CA ASP A 432 -0.25 16.82 -6.44
C ASP A 432 0.20 17.19 -5.02
N LEU A 433 0.86 16.27 -4.31
CA LEU A 433 1.36 16.50 -2.96
C LEU A 433 2.39 17.63 -2.91
N ASN A 434 3.11 17.89 -4.02
CA ASN A 434 4.06 19.00 -4.12
C ASN A 434 3.38 20.37 -3.95
N THR A 435 2.13 20.50 -4.41
CA THR A 435 1.34 21.74 -4.26
C THR A 435 0.85 21.96 -2.82
N LEU A 436 0.92 20.92 -1.97
CA LEU A 436 0.48 20.96 -0.58
C LEU A 436 1.64 21.18 0.40
N LEU A 437 2.86 21.32 -0.10
CA LEU A 437 4.05 21.64 0.70
C LEU A 437 4.26 23.17 0.83
N PRO A 438 5.00 23.63 1.84
CA PRO A 438 5.50 25.00 1.87
C PRO A 438 6.32 25.33 0.61
N LYS A 439 6.16 26.53 0.05
CA LYS A 439 6.80 26.97 -1.22
C LYS A 439 8.32 26.77 -1.26
N ASN A 440 9.00 26.82 -0.11
CA ASN A 440 10.45 26.66 0.00
C ASN A 440 10.83 25.38 0.76
N SER A 441 10.02 24.32 0.63
CA SER A 441 10.28 23.05 1.32
C SER A 441 11.57 22.37 0.87
N GLY A 442 12.07 22.70 -0.33
CA GLY A 442 13.21 22.03 -0.95
C GLY A 442 12.89 20.64 -1.50
N TRP A 443 11.62 20.22 -1.49
CA TRP A 443 11.21 18.89 -1.94
C TRP A 443 10.57 18.92 -3.32
N LEU A 444 10.99 17.96 -4.15
CA LEU A 444 10.21 17.41 -5.24
C LEU A 444 9.85 15.98 -4.87
N LEU A 445 8.60 15.77 -4.45
CA LEU A 445 8.04 14.47 -4.11
C LEU A 445 7.68 13.71 -5.37
N GLU A 446 8.33 12.57 -5.56
CA GLU A 446 8.19 11.74 -6.76
C GLU A 446 7.23 10.57 -6.52
N ASN A 447 7.21 10.03 -5.31
CA ASN A 447 6.37 8.89 -4.97
C ASN A 447 5.84 8.96 -3.53
N ALA A 448 4.55 8.71 -3.35
CA ALA A 448 3.96 8.45 -2.04
C ALA A 448 3.79 6.94 -1.84
N LEU A 449 4.38 6.43 -0.76
CA LEU A 449 4.63 5.00 -0.56
C LEU A 449 3.57 4.34 0.33
N ALA A 450 3.15 5.02 1.41
CA ALA A 450 2.16 4.52 2.36
C ALA A 450 1.32 5.66 2.92
N ILE A 451 0.08 5.37 3.32
CA ILE A 451 -0.79 6.30 4.06
C ILE A 451 -1.48 5.59 5.22
N ASN A 452 -1.51 6.23 6.39
CA ASN A 452 -2.26 5.72 7.55
C ASN A 452 -3.60 6.44 7.76
N ASP A 453 -4.40 5.99 8.73
CA ASP A 453 -5.73 6.57 9.00
C ASP A 453 -5.67 7.97 9.61
N ARG A 454 -4.47 8.41 10.05
CA ARG A 454 -4.19 9.79 10.47
C ARG A 454 -3.72 10.68 9.33
N ARG A 455 -3.80 10.22 8.08
CA ARG A 455 -3.36 10.92 6.86
C ARG A 455 -1.86 11.24 6.83
N GLN A 456 -1.05 10.55 7.63
CA GLN A 456 0.39 10.66 7.51
C GLN A 456 0.83 9.81 6.32
N ILE A 457 1.81 10.31 5.57
CA ILE A 457 2.22 9.71 4.30
C ILE A 457 3.73 9.55 4.29
N THR A 458 4.24 8.34 4.06
CA THR A 458 5.67 8.17 3.73
C THR A 458 5.87 8.48 2.26
N VAL A 459 6.90 9.26 1.95
CA VAL A 459 7.18 9.72 0.58
C VAL A 459 8.66 9.55 0.26
N TYR A 460 8.94 9.45 -1.03
CA TYR A 460 10.26 9.46 -1.63
C TYR A 460 10.33 10.58 -2.68
N GLY A 461 11.48 11.23 -2.76
CA GLY A 461 11.71 12.26 -3.77
C GLY A 461 13.10 12.85 -3.70
N THR A 462 13.27 13.93 -4.45
CA THR A 462 14.50 14.73 -4.44
C THR A 462 14.37 15.83 -3.39
N TYR A 463 15.35 15.92 -2.49
CA TYR A 463 15.46 17.00 -1.51
C TYR A 463 16.68 17.86 -1.83
N SER A 464 16.45 19.17 -1.95
CA SER A 464 17.44 20.19 -2.29
C SER A 464 17.65 21.14 -1.12
N LYS A 465 18.91 21.32 -0.72
CA LYS A 465 19.34 22.25 0.33
C LYS A 465 20.56 23.02 -0.17
N GLY A 466 20.36 24.30 -0.50
CA GLY A 466 21.37 25.10 -1.21
C GLY A 466 21.68 24.50 -2.58
N ILE A 467 22.95 24.25 -2.87
CA ILE A 467 23.42 23.68 -4.14
C ILE A 467 23.37 22.14 -4.18
N THR A 468 23.06 21.48 -3.06
CA THR A 468 23.08 20.01 -2.95
C THR A 468 21.67 19.46 -3.12
N SER A 469 21.53 18.44 -3.97
CA SER A 469 20.29 17.67 -4.14
C SER A 469 20.57 16.18 -3.99
N TYR A 470 19.69 15.45 -3.31
CA TYR A 470 19.82 14.02 -3.11
C TYR A 470 18.46 13.34 -2.97
N LYS A 471 18.42 12.02 -3.21
CA LYS A 471 17.21 11.22 -3.02
C LYS A 471 17.01 10.95 -1.53
N ALA A 472 15.80 11.19 -1.06
CA ALA A 472 15.47 11.18 0.35
C ALA A 472 14.07 10.64 0.59
N TYR A 473 13.83 10.18 1.82
CA TYR A 473 12.52 9.78 2.30
C TYR A 473 12.03 10.75 3.36
N ALA A 474 10.73 10.99 3.40
CA ALA A 474 10.10 11.83 4.41
C ALA A 474 8.78 11.24 4.91
N LEU A 475 8.35 11.72 6.08
CA LEU A 475 7.00 11.54 6.60
C LEU A 475 6.27 12.88 6.48
N LEU A 476 5.23 12.92 5.65
CA LEU A 476 4.31 14.02 5.60
C LEU A 476 3.28 13.86 6.72
N THR A 477 2.99 14.95 7.44
CA THR A 477 1.90 14.99 8.41
C THR A 477 0.96 16.14 8.09
N PRO A 478 -0.38 15.91 8.10
CA PRO A 478 -1.32 16.96 7.78
C PRO A 478 -1.18 18.10 8.79
N GLY A 479 -1.27 19.33 8.29
CA GLY A 479 -1.31 20.55 9.07
C GLY A 479 -2.52 20.54 10.02
N LYS A 480 -2.38 21.28 11.12
CA LYS A 480 -3.46 21.44 12.09
C LYS A 480 -4.58 22.30 11.53
#